data_AF-A0A959T2B6-F1
#
_entry.id   AF-A0A959T2B6-F1
#
_cell.length_a   1.000
_cell.length_b   1.000
_cell.length_c   1.000
_cell.angle_alpha   90.00
_cell.angle_beta   90.00
_cell.angle_gamma   90.00
#
_symmetry.space_group_name_H-M   'P 1'
#
loop_
_entity.id
_entity.type
_entity.pdbx_description
1 polymer ?
#
loop_
_entity_poly.entity_id
_entity_poly.type
_entity_poly.pdbx_seq_one_letter_code
_entity_poly.pdbx_strand_id
1 'polypeptide(L)'
;MEELNNALIGRRRLLFQGLLSDRMASGAPAEEALSGTLRNRKLSLQNVQSGLSKVLTLEPLTTVKDLVIVGDGPAAEEIFQYCEDQTVRGYRFCGVFNDGPIEGPLGAHVLGTVDALKEHVLRHRIDIVYCALPGTRREEITELMEFCERNTIRFRVIPSADSFIPVVQTSELEFHGAVPVSKLRREPLERAVNRAVKRAFDIVFSLLVITLVFTWLFPILALLVKLSSKGPVFFKQVRLGRDNKEFVCWKFRSMRMNKEA
;
A
#
# COMPACT_ATOMS: atom_id res chain seq x y z
N MET A 1 36.41 13.33 -7.40
CA MET A 1 35.26 13.92 -6.67
C MET A 1 35.39 15.44 -6.52
N GLU A 2 36.58 15.96 -6.21
CA GLU A 2 36.81 17.40 -6.00
C GLU A 2 36.84 18.23 -7.30
N GLU A 3 37.41 17.69 -8.39
CA GLU A 3 37.41 18.34 -9.71
C GLU A 3 36.00 18.44 -10.32
N LEU A 4 35.15 17.43 -10.12
CA LEU A 4 33.76 17.43 -10.60
C LEU A 4 32.92 18.48 -9.83
N ASN A 5 33.22 18.66 -8.54
CA ASN A 5 32.56 19.67 -7.71
C ASN A 5 33.00 21.09 -8.11
N ASN A 6 34.29 21.31 -8.37
CA ASN A 6 34.80 22.59 -8.87
C ASN A 6 34.27 22.92 -10.28
N ALA A 7 34.12 21.92 -11.15
CA ALA A 7 33.50 22.11 -12.47
C ALA A 7 32.01 22.48 -12.38
N LEU A 8 31.25 21.85 -11.46
CA LEU A 8 29.84 22.16 -11.20
C LEU A 8 29.64 23.55 -10.57
N ILE A 9 30.55 23.97 -9.68
CA ILE A 9 30.54 25.31 -9.07
C ILE A 9 30.88 26.37 -10.12
N GLY A 10 31.87 26.12 -11.00
CA GLY A 10 32.24 27.02 -12.10
C GLY A 10 31.11 27.21 -13.11
N ARG A 11 30.43 26.13 -13.52
CA ARG A 11 29.27 26.18 -14.44
C ARG A 11 28.07 26.88 -13.82
N ARG A 12 27.85 26.73 -12.50
CA ARG A 12 26.80 27.45 -11.75
C ARG A 12 27.06 28.96 -11.69
N ARG A 13 28.31 29.40 -11.57
CA ARG A 13 28.68 30.83 -11.50
C ARG A 13 28.44 31.54 -12.84
N LEU A 14 28.75 30.87 -13.95
CA LEU A 14 28.53 31.39 -15.31
C LEU A 14 27.03 31.46 -15.67
N LEU A 15 26.24 30.44 -15.32
CA LEU A 15 24.78 30.46 -15.52
C LEU A 15 24.09 31.56 -14.68
N PHE A 16 24.58 31.82 -13.46
CA PHE A 16 24.03 32.86 -12.60
C PHE A 16 24.38 34.27 -13.09
N GLN A 17 25.59 34.47 -13.65
CA GLN A 17 25.97 35.75 -14.29
C GLN A 17 25.19 36.00 -15.59
N GLY A 18 24.94 34.95 -16.40
CA GLY A 18 24.10 35.07 -17.60
C GLY A 18 22.65 35.46 -17.29
N LEU A 19 22.03 34.81 -16.29
CA LEU A 19 20.66 35.09 -15.85
C LEU A 19 20.48 36.48 -15.22
N LEU A 20 21.53 37.02 -14.58
CA LEU A 20 21.51 38.38 -14.03
C LEU A 20 21.70 39.45 -15.13
N SER A 21 22.52 39.17 -16.15
CA SER A 21 22.75 40.11 -17.26
C SER A 21 21.53 40.24 -18.19
N ASP A 22 20.83 39.14 -18.47
CA ASP A 22 19.66 39.14 -19.37
C ASP A 22 18.42 39.82 -18.77
N ARG A 23 18.34 39.91 -17.43
CA ARG A 23 17.15 40.43 -16.72
C ARG A 23 17.31 41.82 -16.12
N MET A 24 18.53 42.33 -15.98
CA MET A 24 18.76 43.77 -15.74
C MET A 24 18.23 44.63 -16.91
N ALA A 25 18.03 44.04 -18.09
CA ALA A 25 17.41 44.68 -19.24
C ALA A 25 15.87 44.73 -19.21
N SER A 26 15.19 43.99 -18.32
CA SER A 26 13.73 43.78 -18.38
C SER A 26 12.90 44.36 -17.22
N GLY A 27 13.49 45.18 -16.35
CA GLY A 27 12.76 46.05 -15.39
C GLY A 27 11.85 45.38 -14.34
N ALA A 28 11.92 44.06 -14.15
CA ALA A 28 11.09 43.35 -13.17
C ALA A 28 11.74 43.37 -11.76
N PRO A 29 10.98 43.58 -10.67
CA PRO A 29 11.53 43.64 -9.32
C PRO A 29 12.16 42.30 -8.90
N ALA A 30 13.44 42.36 -8.53
CA ALA A 30 14.28 41.18 -8.29
C ALA A 30 13.81 40.25 -7.16
N GLU A 31 13.04 40.75 -6.19
CA GLU A 31 12.50 39.96 -5.07
C GLU A 31 11.48 38.89 -5.51
N GLU A 32 10.63 39.22 -6.47
CA GLU A 32 9.51 38.35 -6.87
C GLU A 32 10.01 37.15 -7.68
N ALA A 33 11.01 37.38 -8.55
CA ALA A 33 11.67 36.33 -9.31
C ALA A 33 12.53 35.41 -8.43
N LEU A 34 13.19 35.96 -7.41
CA LEU A 34 13.97 35.19 -6.45
C LEU A 34 13.05 34.32 -5.57
N SER A 35 11.92 34.86 -5.13
CA SER A 35 10.91 34.13 -4.35
C SER A 35 10.31 32.98 -5.14
N GLY A 36 9.93 33.19 -6.41
CA GLY A 36 9.41 32.14 -7.29
C GLY A 36 10.43 31.03 -7.58
N THR A 37 11.69 31.41 -7.83
CA THR A 37 12.77 30.45 -8.11
C THR A 37 13.14 29.65 -6.86
N LEU A 38 13.15 30.28 -5.67
CA LEU A 38 13.37 29.63 -4.39
C LEU A 38 12.22 28.67 -4.04
N ARG A 39 10.96 29.04 -4.33
CA ARG A 39 9.78 28.20 -4.13
C ARG A 39 9.84 26.94 -5.00
N ASN A 40 10.17 27.08 -6.28
CA ASN A 40 10.33 25.95 -7.21
C ASN A 40 11.50 25.04 -6.83
N ARG A 41 12.61 25.58 -6.33
CA ARG A 41 13.72 24.77 -5.79
C ARG A 41 13.33 24.03 -4.51
N LYS A 42 12.52 24.63 -3.64
CA LYS A 42 12.08 24.00 -2.39
C LYS A 42 11.13 22.82 -2.69
N LEU A 43 10.23 22.98 -3.66
CA LEU A 43 9.38 21.91 -4.20
C LEU A 43 10.21 20.79 -4.85
N SER A 44 11.22 21.14 -5.66
CA SER A 44 12.12 20.16 -6.27
C SER A 44 12.93 19.37 -5.23
N LEU A 45 13.45 20.04 -4.19
CA LEU A 45 14.19 19.38 -3.11
C LEU A 45 13.29 18.51 -2.23
N GLN A 46 12.05 18.91 -1.98
CA GLN A 46 11.06 18.07 -1.30
C GLN A 46 10.70 16.83 -2.11
N ASN A 47 10.54 16.96 -3.43
CA ASN A 47 10.27 15.83 -4.32
C ASN A 47 11.48 14.88 -4.39
N VAL A 48 12.69 15.41 -4.43
CA VAL A 48 13.93 14.62 -4.41
C VAL A 48 14.13 13.95 -3.04
N GLN A 49 13.80 14.61 -1.92
CA GLN A 49 13.86 14.00 -0.58
C GLN A 49 12.77 12.94 -0.37
N SER A 50 11.57 13.13 -0.93
CA SER A 50 10.49 12.13 -0.94
C SER A 50 10.85 10.92 -1.82
N GLY A 51 11.49 11.17 -2.96
CA GLY A 51 12.04 10.11 -3.82
C GLY A 51 13.19 9.36 -3.14
N LEU A 52 14.10 10.07 -2.47
CA LEU A 52 15.23 9.47 -1.73
C LEU A 52 14.76 8.68 -0.49
N SER A 53 13.73 9.14 0.22
CA SER A 53 13.16 8.36 1.32
C SER A 53 12.48 7.09 0.81
N LYS A 54 11.80 7.14 -0.34
CA LYS A 54 11.28 5.95 -1.05
C LYS A 54 12.38 4.99 -1.50
N VAL A 55 13.52 5.50 -2.00
CA VAL A 55 14.68 4.69 -2.44
C VAL A 55 15.44 4.09 -1.26
N LEU A 56 15.43 4.72 -0.09
CA LEU A 56 16.10 4.23 1.12
C LEU A 56 15.24 3.27 1.96
N THR A 57 13.92 3.20 1.70
CA THR A 57 13.01 2.17 2.26
C THR A 57 12.80 1.02 1.28
N LEU A 58 13.88 0.45 0.74
CA LEU A 58 13.78 -0.81 0.02
C LEU A 58 13.41 -1.92 1.02
N GLU A 59 12.11 -2.14 1.19
CA GLU A 59 11.61 -3.39 1.76
C GLU A 59 12.15 -4.55 0.90
N PRO A 60 12.67 -5.63 1.52
CA PRO A 60 13.33 -6.69 0.79
C PRO A 60 12.30 -7.49 -0.02
N LEU A 61 12.48 -7.50 -1.35
CA LEU A 61 11.88 -8.44 -2.31
C LEU A 61 10.38 -8.69 -2.10
N THR A 62 9.58 -7.64 -2.34
CA THR A 62 8.12 -7.70 -2.28
C THR A 62 7.57 -8.64 -3.35
N THR A 63 6.72 -9.58 -2.94
CA THR A 63 5.88 -10.37 -3.86
C THR A 63 5.10 -9.40 -4.74
N VAL A 64 5.17 -9.55 -6.06
CA VAL A 64 4.43 -8.71 -7.01
C VAL A 64 2.94 -8.83 -6.72
N LYS A 65 2.27 -7.69 -6.54
CA LYS A 65 0.84 -7.59 -6.21
C LYS A 65 0.03 -7.30 -7.45
N ASP A 66 -0.97 -8.13 -7.71
CA ASP A 66 -1.86 -7.97 -8.86
C ASP A 66 -2.91 -6.90 -8.57
N LEU A 67 -3.02 -5.95 -9.50
CA LEU A 67 -3.77 -4.71 -9.32
C LEU A 67 -4.75 -4.49 -10.47
N VAL A 68 -5.97 -4.14 -10.12
CA VAL A 68 -6.99 -3.67 -11.08
C VAL A 68 -7.49 -2.29 -10.70
N ILE A 69 -7.93 -1.54 -11.71
CA ILE A 69 -8.51 -0.21 -11.56
C ILE A 69 -9.99 -0.27 -11.93
N VAL A 70 -10.82 0.45 -11.17
CA VAL A 70 -12.26 0.59 -11.42
C VAL A 70 -12.59 2.05 -11.62
N GLY A 71 -13.22 2.36 -12.73
CA GLY A 71 -13.48 3.73 -13.18
C GLY A 71 -12.34 4.32 -14.01
N ASP A 72 -12.47 5.61 -14.27
CA ASP A 72 -11.65 6.36 -15.21
C ASP A 72 -11.21 7.71 -14.62
N GLY A 73 -10.52 8.51 -15.43
CA GLY A 73 -10.09 9.86 -15.08
C GLY A 73 -8.59 10.00 -14.77
N PRO A 74 -8.13 11.23 -14.51
CA PRO A 74 -6.70 11.54 -14.45
C PRO A 74 -5.94 10.76 -13.39
N ALA A 75 -6.58 10.48 -12.26
CA ALA A 75 -5.95 9.76 -11.17
C ALA A 75 -5.86 8.24 -11.44
N ALA A 76 -6.78 7.68 -12.22
CA ALA A 76 -6.68 6.30 -12.70
C ALA A 76 -5.51 6.14 -13.68
N GLU A 77 -5.34 7.10 -14.61
CA GLU A 77 -4.20 7.15 -15.52
C GLU A 77 -2.87 7.30 -14.80
N GLU A 78 -2.81 8.12 -13.75
CA GLU A 78 -1.59 8.30 -12.97
C GLU A 78 -1.18 7.01 -12.24
N ILE A 79 -2.14 6.25 -11.69
CA ILE A 79 -1.86 4.94 -11.09
C ILE A 79 -1.40 3.92 -12.14
N PHE A 80 -1.98 3.96 -13.34
CA PHE A 80 -1.54 3.12 -14.46
C PHE A 80 -0.09 3.43 -14.85
N GLN A 81 0.26 4.71 -15.04
CA GLN A 81 1.63 5.14 -15.35
C GLN A 81 2.61 4.76 -14.23
N TYR A 82 2.20 4.90 -12.96
CA TYR A 82 2.98 4.48 -11.80
C TYR A 82 3.27 2.97 -11.79
N CYS A 83 2.35 2.15 -12.32
CA CYS A 83 2.54 0.71 -12.44
C CYS A 83 3.37 0.31 -13.66
N GLU A 84 3.33 1.08 -14.75
CA GLU A 84 4.19 0.88 -15.92
C GLU A 84 5.63 1.35 -15.69
N ASP A 85 5.87 2.27 -14.77
CA ASP A 85 7.21 2.72 -14.40
C ASP A 85 8.02 1.56 -13.80
N GLN A 86 8.97 1.05 -14.58
CA GLN A 86 9.85 -0.07 -14.22
C GLN A 86 10.71 0.18 -12.98
N THR A 87 10.79 1.42 -12.49
CA THR A 87 11.49 1.76 -11.25
C THR A 87 10.69 1.39 -10.00
N VAL A 88 9.37 1.22 -10.12
CA VAL A 88 8.45 0.84 -9.04
C VAL A 88 8.32 -0.69 -9.00
N ARG A 89 9.13 -1.35 -8.17
CA ARG A 89 9.04 -2.80 -7.96
C ARG A 89 7.91 -3.14 -6.97
N GLY A 90 6.98 -3.99 -7.37
CA GLY A 90 6.03 -4.64 -6.45
C GLY A 90 4.56 -4.67 -6.86
N TYR A 91 4.18 -4.04 -7.98
CA TYR A 91 2.80 -4.09 -8.51
C TYR A 91 2.81 -4.60 -9.96
N ARG A 92 1.79 -5.36 -10.33
CA ARG A 92 1.50 -5.75 -11.72
C ARG A 92 0.09 -5.29 -12.05
N PHE A 93 -0.02 -4.43 -13.05
CA PHE A 93 -1.29 -3.97 -13.56
C PHE A 93 -1.96 -5.09 -14.37
N CYS A 94 -3.22 -5.40 -14.05
CA CYS A 94 -3.98 -6.49 -14.63
C CYS A 94 -5.12 -6.03 -15.54
N GLY A 95 -5.62 -4.79 -15.38
CA GLY A 95 -6.67 -4.24 -16.24
C GLY A 95 -7.57 -3.21 -15.57
N VAL A 96 -8.49 -2.65 -16.35
CA VAL A 96 -9.46 -1.63 -15.94
C VAL A 96 -10.89 -2.11 -16.13
N PHE A 97 -11.79 -1.74 -15.22
CA PHE A 97 -13.22 -2.00 -15.30
C PHE A 97 -13.99 -0.67 -15.29
N ASN A 98 -14.78 -0.42 -16.34
CA ASN A 98 -15.60 0.78 -16.46
C ASN A 98 -16.81 0.50 -17.37
N ASP A 99 -17.95 1.12 -17.08
CA ASP A 99 -19.19 0.87 -17.82
C ASP A 99 -19.22 1.56 -19.18
N GLY A 100 -18.38 2.59 -19.37
CA GLY A 100 -18.24 3.34 -20.61
C GLY A 100 -16.86 3.17 -21.25
N PRO A 101 -16.74 3.50 -22.54
CA PRO A 101 -15.44 3.58 -23.20
C PRO A 101 -14.57 4.63 -22.49
N ILE A 102 -13.30 4.30 -22.27
CA ILE A 102 -12.30 5.21 -21.72
C ILE A 102 -11.41 5.66 -22.88
N GLU A 103 -11.20 6.96 -23.02
CA GLU A 103 -10.23 7.50 -23.98
C GLU A 103 -8.80 7.40 -23.42
N GLY A 104 -7.80 7.41 -24.30
CA GLY A 104 -6.39 7.42 -23.88
C GLY A 104 -5.80 6.03 -23.57
N PRO A 105 -4.63 5.98 -22.90
CA PRO A 105 -3.84 4.76 -22.73
C PRO A 105 -4.54 3.71 -21.85
N LEU A 106 -5.44 4.15 -20.97
CA LEU A 106 -6.22 3.28 -20.11
C LEU A 106 -7.29 2.48 -20.88
N GLY A 107 -7.83 3.07 -21.96
CA GLY A 107 -8.88 2.49 -22.80
C GLY A 107 -8.49 1.16 -23.44
N ALA A 108 -7.23 0.99 -23.81
CA ALA A 108 -6.72 -0.26 -24.38
C ALA A 108 -6.71 -1.44 -23.39
N HIS A 109 -6.87 -1.16 -22.10
CA HIS A 109 -6.77 -2.13 -21.01
C HIS A 109 -8.12 -2.39 -20.31
N VAL A 110 -9.22 -1.93 -20.90
CA VAL A 110 -10.57 -2.18 -20.36
C VAL A 110 -10.94 -3.64 -20.58
N LEU A 111 -11.18 -4.36 -19.48
CA LEU A 111 -11.54 -5.77 -19.48
C LEU A 111 -13.05 -6.01 -19.42
N GLY A 112 -13.83 -5.02 -18.98
CA GLY A 112 -15.27 -5.12 -18.86
C GLY A 112 -15.90 -4.01 -18.03
N THR A 113 -17.18 -4.20 -17.69
CA THR A 113 -17.97 -3.29 -16.85
C THR A 113 -17.61 -3.40 -15.37
N VAL A 114 -18.07 -2.46 -14.55
CA VAL A 114 -17.82 -2.49 -13.10
C VAL A 114 -18.37 -3.77 -12.46
N ASP A 115 -19.53 -4.25 -12.90
CA ASP A 115 -20.11 -5.51 -12.42
C ASP A 115 -19.26 -6.75 -12.77
N ALA A 116 -18.62 -6.75 -13.94
CA ALA A 116 -17.76 -7.85 -14.38
C ALA A 116 -16.51 -8.00 -13.49
N LEU A 117 -16.13 -6.95 -12.75
CA LEU A 117 -15.03 -6.99 -11.79
C LEU A 117 -15.23 -8.09 -10.74
N LYS A 118 -16.45 -8.20 -10.19
CA LYS A 118 -16.75 -9.14 -9.09
C LYS A 118 -16.43 -10.58 -9.53
N GLU A 119 -16.83 -10.94 -10.74
CA GLU A 119 -16.52 -12.25 -11.31
C GLU A 119 -15.04 -12.41 -11.68
N HIS A 120 -14.42 -11.37 -12.25
CA HIS A 120 -13.01 -11.41 -12.61
C HIS A 120 -12.10 -11.64 -11.40
N VAL A 121 -12.34 -10.94 -10.29
CA VAL A 121 -11.56 -11.04 -9.06
C VAL A 121 -11.73 -12.40 -8.36
N LEU A 122 -12.82 -13.12 -8.61
CA LEU A 122 -12.99 -14.49 -8.09
C LEU A 122 -12.24 -15.52 -8.93
N ARG A 123 -12.11 -15.29 -10.24
CA ARG A 123 -11.40 -16.20 -11.16
C ARG A 123 -9.88 -15.97 -11.17
N HIS A 124 -9.45 -14.75 -10.91
CA HIS A 124 -8.05 -14.33 -10.95
C HIS A 124 -7.58 -13.90 -9.56
N ARG A 125 -6.31 -14.14 -9.22
CA ARG A 125 -5.74 -13.69 -7.94
C ARG A 125 -5.43 -12.19 -8.00
N ILE A 126 -6.40 -11.35 -7.68
CA ILE A 126 -6.21 -9.91 -7.54
C ILE A 126 -5.94 -9.56 -6.07
N ASP A 127 -4.84 -8.86 -5.81
CA ASP A 127 -4.48 -8.43 -4.46
C ASP A 127 -5.10 -7.08 -4.09
N ILE A 128 -5.24 -6.18 -5.08
CA ILE A 128 -5.58 -4.77 -4.86
C ILE A 128 -6.55 -4.27 -5.92
N VAL A 129 -7.60 -3.58 -5.47
CA VAL A 129 -8.56 -2.86 -6.31
C VAL A 129 -8.45 -1.36 -6.01
N TYR A 130 -8.11 -0.57 -7.03
CA TYR A 130 -8.17 0.89 -6.96
C TYR A 130 -9.49 1.39 -7.53
N CYS A 131 -10.22 2.15 -6.74
CA CYS A 131 -11.50 2.74 -7.11
C CYS A 131 -11.30 4.23 -7.43
N ALA A 132 -11.46 4.58 -8.71
CA ALA A 132 -11.50 5.93 -9.26
C ALA A 132 -12.92 6.36 -9.67
N LEU A 133 -13.95 5.58 -9.30
CA LEU A 133 -15.34 5.95 -9.57
C LEU A 133 -15.71 7.30 -8.93
N PRO A 134 -16.54 8.13 -9.59
CA PRO A 134 -16.96 9.40 -9.05
C PRO A 134 -17.81 9.20 -7.79
N GLY A 135 -17.65 10.10 -6.82
CA GLY A 135 -18.35 10.03 -5.52
C GLY A 135 -19.88 10.12 -5.60
N THR A 136 -20.44 10.44 -6.77
CA THR A 136 -21.88 10.35 -7.07
C THR A 136 -22.38 8.90 -7.03
N ARG A 137 -21.54 7.91 -7.33
CA ARG A 137 -21.86 6.47 -7.30
C ARG A 137 -21.58 5.84 -5.94
N ARG A 138 -21.98 6.51 -4.86
CA ARG A 138 -21.62 6.12 -3.49
C ARG A 138 -22.06 4.69 -3.14
N GLU A 139 -23.28 4.30 -3.54
CA GLU A 139 -23.82 2.96 -3.26
C GLU A 139 -22.98 1.86 -3.93
N GLU A 140 -22.59 2.07 -5.19
CA GLU A 140 -21.73 1.15 -5.95
C GLU A 140 -20.33 1.03 -5.32
N ILE A 141 -19.73 2.15 -4.91
CA ILE A 141 -18.44 2.17 -4.21
C ILE A 141 -18.51 1.38 -2.89
N THR A 142 -19.59 1.58 -2.11
CA THR A 142 -19.80 0.84 -0.86
C THR A 142 -19.99 -0.65 -1.10
N GLU A 143 -20.75 -1.04 -2.13
CA GLU A 143 -20.95 -2.45 -2.47
C GLU A 143 -19.64 -3.13 -2.91
N LEU A 144 -18.84 -2.47 -3.75
CA LEU A 144 -17.54 -2.95 -4.20
C LEU A 144 -16.55 -3.09 -3.04
N MET A 145 -16.57 -2.13 -2.12
CA MET A 145 -15.76 -2.15 -0.91
C MET A 145 -16.11 -3.37 -0.03
N GLU A 146 -17.40 -3.58 0.27
CA GLU A 146 -17.86 -4.74 1.05
C GLU A 146 -17.57 -6.07 0.35
N PHE A 147 -17.67 -6.11 -0.98
CA PHE A 147 -17.28 -7.27 -1.77
C PHE A 147 -15.79 -7.57 -1.64
N CYS A 148 -14.93 -6.55 -1.77
CA CYS A 148 -13.48 -6.70 -1.65
C CYS A 148 -13.08 -7.15 -0.25
N GLU A 149 -13.69 -6.57 0.80
CA GLU A 149 -13.44 -6.96 2.18
C GLU A 149 -13.79 -8.43 2.45
N ARG A 150 -14.96 -8.89 1.98
CA ARG A 150 -15.39 -10.30 2.12
C ARG A 150 -14.44 -11.28 1.44
N ASN A 151 -13.81 -10.86 0.35
CA ASN A 151 -12.89 -11.68 -0.44
C ASN A 151 -11.41 -11.38 -0.14
N THR A 152 -11.11 -10.67 0.95
CA THR A 152 -9.73 -10.36 1.42
C THR A 152 -8.85 -9.60 0.41
N ILE A 153 -9.47 -8.80 -0.45
CA ILE A 153 -8.79 -7.93 -1.42
C ILE A 153 -8.63 -6.54 -0.81
N ARG A 154 -7.47 -5.91 -1.02
CA ARG A 154 -7.25 -4.54 -0.54
C ARG A 154 -8.00 -3.56 -1.44
N PHE A 155 -8.99 -2.87 -0.88
CA PHE A 155 -9.73 -1.82 -1.57
C PHE A 155 -9.12 -0.44 -1.26
N ARG A 156 -8.81 0.34 -2.29
CA ARG A 156 -8.18 1.67 -2.20
C ARG A 156 -9.01 2.69 -2.97
N VAL A 157 -9.47 3.74 -2.31
CA VAL A 157 -10.25 4.80 -2.95
C VAL A 157 -9.34 5.97 -3.31
N ILE A 158 -9.42 6.41 -4.55
CA ILE A 158 -8.74 7.59 -5.07
C ILE A 158 -9.69 8.79 -4.96
N PRO A 159 -9.38 9.83 -4.18
CA PRO A 159 -10.18 11.04 -4.13
C PRO A 159 -10.01 11.82 -5.43
N SER A 160 -11.12 12.08 -6.12
CA SER A 160 -11.21 13.11 -7.15
C SER A 160 -11.84 14.39 -6.58
N ALA A 161 -11.63 15.53 -7.26
CA ALA A 161 -12.12 16.84 -6.79
C ALA A 161 -13.65 16.89 -6.57
N ASP A 162 -14.41 16.07 -7.30
CA ASP A 162 -15.86 15.94 -7.17
C ASP A 162 -16.30 14.85 -6.17
N SER A 163 -15.35 14.05 -5.69
CA SER A 163 -15.58 12.97 -4.75
C SER A 163 -15.40 13.46 -3.31
N PHE A 164 -16.30 14.35 -2.86
CA PHE A 164 -16.49 14.58 -1.43
C PHE A 164 -17.25 13.39 -0.82
N ILE A 165 -16.64 12.21 -0.88
CA ILE A 165 -16.99 11.14 0.05
C ILE A 165 -16.27 11.50 1.35
N PRO A 166 -16.97 11.68 2.47
CA PRO A 166 -16.34 11.85 3.78
C PRO A 166 -15.74 10.51 4.23
N VAL A 167 -14.77 9.97 3.49
CA VAL A 167 -13.89 8.88 3.96
C VAL A 167 -12.86 9.43 4.96
N VAL A 168 -12.70 10.76 5.01
CA VAL A 168 -11.70 11.47 5.81
C VAL A 168 -12.28 11.92 7.14
N GLN A 169 -12.48 11.00 8.08
CA GLN A 169 -12.33 11.36 9.49
C GLN A 169 -11.35 10.45 10.23
N THR A 170 -10.96 9.31 9.65
CA THR A 170 -10.04 8.37 10.34
C THR A 170 -8.98 7.73 9.44
N SER A 171 -8.87 8.04 8.16
CA SER A 171 -7.88 7.44 7.24
C SER A 171 -6.57 8.24 7.16
N GLU A 172 -5.42 7.58 7.24
CA GLU A 172 -4.15 8.18 6.82
C GLU A 172 -4.15 8.25 5.27
N LEU A 173 -3.89 9.43 4.70
CA LEU A 173 -3.66 9.58 3.25
C LEU A 173 -2.28 9.00 2.94
N GLU A 174 -2.20 7.99 2.07
CA GLU A 174 -0.94 7.51 1.51
C GLU A 174 -0.82 8.00 0.06
N PHE A 175 0.36 8.47 -0.35
CA PHE A 175 0.58 8.94 -1.72
C PHE A 175 1.22 7.85 -2.58
N HIS A 176 0.47 7.35 -3.56
CA HIS A 176 0.99 6.50 -4.63
C HIS A 176 1.22 7.38 -5.86
N GLY A 177 2.47 7.77 -6.11
CA GLY A 177 2.77 8.86 -7.05
C GLY A 177 2.42 10.22 -6.44
N ALA A 178 1.71 11.06 -7.20
CA ALA A 178 1.05 12.29 -6.74
C ALA A 178 -0.43 12.07 -6.37
N VAL A 179 -0.98 10.86 -6.59
CA VAL A 179 -2.34 10.51 -6.19
C VAL A 179 -2.43 10.30 -4.67
N PRO A 180 -3.24 11.08 -3.94
CA PRO A 180 -3.59 10.75 -2.56
C PRO A 180 -4.49 9.52 -2.59
N VAL A 181 -4.24 8.53 -1.75
CA VAL A 181 -5.05 7.32 -1.67
C VAL A 181 -5.49 7.16 -0.23
N SER A 182 -6.80 7.06 -0.05
CA SER A 182 -7.37 6.88 1.28
C SER A 182 -7.36 5.40 1.63
N LYS A 183 -6.57 5.02 2.64
CA LYS A 183 -6.73 3.72 3.29
C LYS A 183 -7.92 3.79 4.21
N LEU A 184 -9.00 3.11 3.84
CA LEU A 184 -10.23 3.04 4.64
C LEU A 184 -9.99 2.45 6.04
N ARG A 185 -8.95 1.61 6.19
CA ARG A 185 -8.55 1.04 7.47
C ARG A 185 -7.14 1.50 7.82
N ARG A 186 -6.99 2.18 8.96
CA ARG A 186 -5.67 2.32 9.60
C ARG A 186 -5.21 0.93 10.00
N GLU A 187 -4.18 0.42 9.34
CA GLU A 187 -3.43 -0.71 9.87
C GLU A 187 -2.36 -0.15 10.82
N PRO A 188 -2.57 -0.11 12.15
CA PRO A 188 -1.62 0.49 13.08
C PRO A 188 -0.24 -0.17 13.03
N LEU A 189 -0.15 -1.38 12.46
CA LEU A 189 1.08 -2.15 12.28
C LEU A 189 1.77 -1.92 10.92
N GLU A 190 1.24 -1.08 10.03
CA GLU A 190 1.95 -0.73 8.79
C GLU A 190 3.20 0.10 9.10
N ARG A 191 3.10 1.05 10.03
CA ARG A 191 4.24 1.84 10.50
C ARG A 191 5.31 0.92 11.09
N ALA A 192 6.51 0.97 10.53
CA ALA A 192 7.64 0.13 10.94
C ALA A 192 7.93 0.20 12.44
N VAL A 193 7.82 1.40 13.03
CA VAL A 193 8.00 1.63 14.47
C VAL A 193 6.96 0.89 15.30
N ASN A 194 5.67 1.02 14.95
CA ASN A 194 4.59 0.35 15.67
C ASN A 194 4.69 -1.18 15.55
N ARG A 195 5.10 -1.66 14.36
CA ARG A 195 5.37 -3.07 14.12
C ARG A 195 6.52 -3.58 14.98
N ALA A 196 7.61 -2.81 15.08
CA ALA A 196 8.76 -3.16 15.92
C ALA A 196 8.40 -3.16 17.41
N VAL A 197 7.64 -2.17 17.89
CA VAL A 197 7.16 -2.10 19.28
C VAL A 197 6.26 -3.29 19.59
N LYS A 198 5.29 -3.61 18.73
CA LYS A 198 4.44 -4.78 18.90
C LYS A 198 5.25 -6.08 18.90
N ARG A 199 6.26 -6.18 18.05
CA ARG A 199 7.13 -7.36 17.98
C ARG A 199 7.96 -7.52 19.25
N ALA A 200 8.53 -6.45 19.77
CA ALA A 200 9.27 -6.45 21.03
C ALA A 200 8.35 -6.85 22.19
N PHE A 201 7.15 -6.25 22.27
CA PHE A 201 6.15 -6.62 23.25
C PHE A 201 5.77 -8.09 23.16
N ASP A 202 5.48 -8.60 21.96
CA ASP A 202 5.11 -10.01 21.76
C ASP A 202 6.23 -10.97 22.17
N ILE A 203 7.48 -10.65 21.89
CA ILE A 203 8.63 -11.48 22.28
C ILE A 203 8.77 -11.49 23.81
N VAL A 204 8.75 -10.33 24.46
CA VAL A 204 8.91 -10.23 25.92
C VAL A 204 7.73 -10.90 26.64
N PHE A 205 6.50 -10.60 26.20
CA PHE A 205 5.29 -11.15 26.78
C PHE A 205 5.20 -12.66 26.57
N SER A 206 5.48 -13.16 25.36
CA SER A 206 5.47 -14.60 25.10
C SER A 206 6.56 -15.34 25.89
N LEU A 207 7.77 -14.78 26.01
CA LEU A 207 8.84 -15.36 26.82
C LEU A 207 8.41 -15.49 28.29
N LEU A 208 7.79 -14.44 28.85
CA LEU A 208 7.29 -14.43 30.23
C LEU A 208 6.17 -15.45 30.44
N VAL A 209 5.20 -15.54 29.53
CA VAL A 209 4.13 -16.55 29.60
C VAL A 209 4.68 -17.97 29.44
N ILE A 210 5.64 -18.17 28.53
CA ILE A 210 6.24 -19.49 28.30
C ILE A 210 6.98 -19.97 29.55
N THR A 211 7.79 -19.11 30.16
CA THR A 211 8.59 -19.46 31.34
C THR A 211 7.78 -19.58 32.62
N LEU A 212 6.86 -18.65 32.89
CA LEU A 212 6.12 -18.62 34.16
C LEU A 212 4.85 -19.50 34.16
N VAL A 213 4.16 -19.57 33.03
CA VAL A 213 2.85 -20.25 32.95
C VAL A 213 2.98 -21.61 32.28
N PHE A 214 3.58 -21.66 31.09
CA PHE A 214 3.61 -22.92 30.32
C PHE A 214 4.48 -24.00 30.98
N THR A 215 5.57 -23.66 31.66
CA THR A 215 6.49 -24.65 32.26
C THR A 215 5.76 -25.69 33.14
N TRP A 216 4.77 -25.28 33.94
CA TRP A 216 4.01 -26.19 34.80
C TRP A 216 2.59 -26.49 34.28
N LEU A 217 1.93 -25.53 33.62
CA LEU A 217 0.57 -25.72 33.14
C LEU A 217 0.51 -26.66 31.93
N PHE A 218 1.50 -26.60 31.04
CA PHE A 218 1.55 -27.41 29.84
C PHE A 218 1.57 -28.93 30.11
N PRO A 219 2.43 -29.48 30.99
CA PRO A 219 2.40 -30.91 31.31
C PRO A 219 1.07 -31.34 31.95
N ILE A 220 0.46 -30.50 32.78
CA ILE A 220 -0.86 -30.78 33.37
C ILE A 220 -1.94 -30.87 32.28
N LEU A 221 -2.01 -29.89 31.38
CA LEU A 221 -2.95 -29.91 30.26
C LEU A 221 -2.71 -31.11 29.34
N ALA A 222 -1.45 -31.42 29.03
CA ALA A 222 -1.10 -32.57 28.20
C ALA A 222 -1.56 -33.90 28.84
N LEU A 223 -1.41 -34.03 30.16
CA LEU A 223 -1.88 -35.19 30.92
C LEU A 223 -3.41 -35.29 30.89
N LEU A 224 -4.13 -34.19 31.17
CA LEU A 224 -5.60 -34.15 31.14
C LEU A 224 -6.15 -34.55 29.77
N VAL A 225 -5.55 -34.06 28.68
CA VAL A 225 -5.96 -34.42 27.31
C VAL A 225 -5.72 -35.91 27.03
N LYS A 226 -4.59 -36.46 27.48
CA LYS A 226 -4.28 -37.90 27.34
C LYS A 226 -5.20 -38.79 28.15
N LEU A 227 -5.61 -38.36 29.34
CA LEU A 227 -6.55 -39.10 30.19
C LEU A 227 -7.98 -39.05 29.64
N SER A 228 -8.39 -37.94 29.02
CA SER A 228 -9.73 -37.79 28.45
C SER A 228 -9.96 -38.67 27.20
N SER A 229 -8.95 -38.86 26.35
CA SER A 229 -9.07 -39.70 25.14
C SER A 229 -7.73 -40.18 24.58
N LYS A 230 -7.72 -41.40 24.01
CA LYS A 230 -6.56 -41.98 23.32
C LYS A 230 -6.25 -41.19 22.03
N GLY A 231 -5.02 -40.68 21.89
CA GLY A 231 -4.55 -39.98 20.68
C GLY A 231 -3.50 -38.88 20.95
N PRO A 232 -3.04 -38.15 19.92
CA PRO A 232 -2.04 -37.07 20.04
C PRO A 232 -2.58 -35.82 20.76
N VAL A 233 -1.80 -35.24 21.67
CA VAL A 233 -2.23 -34.10 22.52
C VAL A 233 -2.60 -32.86 21.70
N PHE A 234 -1.95 -32.66 20.55
CA PHE A 234 -2.15 -31.49 19.70
C PHE A 234 -2.97 -31.79 18.46
N PHE A 235 -3.78 -30.81 18.08
CA PHE A 235 -4.51 -30.74 16.82
C PHE A 235 -3.89 -29.63 15.94
N LYS A 236 -3.77 -29.90 14.64
CA LYS A 236 -3.23 -28.96 13.63
C LYS A 236 -4.39 -28.39 12.81
N GLN A 237 -4.46 -27.06 12.70
CA GLN A 237 -5.42 -26.38 11.83
C GLN A 237 -4.70 -25.37 10.93
N VAL A 238 -4.85 -25.48 9.61
CA VAL A 238 -4.31 -24.49 8.66
C VAL A 238 -5.17 -23.22 8.68
N ARG A 239 -4.53 -22.05 8.71
CA ARG A 239 -5.18 -20.73 8.65
C ARG A 239 -4.42 -19.82 7.69
N LEU A 240 -5.11 -18.88 7.08
CA LEU A 240 -4.50 -17.78 6.31
C LEU A 240 -3.90 -16.76 7.29
N GLY A 241 -2.63 -16.46 7.12
CA GLY A 241 -1.88 -15.49 7.91
C GLY A 241 -1.66 -14.18 7.16
N ARG A 242 -0.59 -13.47 7.53
CA ARG A 242 -0.20 -12.21 6.88
C ARG A 242 0.06 -12.42 5.39
N ASP A 243 -0.46 -11.51 4.56
CA ASP A 243 -0.31 -11.52 3.11
C ASP A 243 -0.78 -12.82 2.44
N ASN A 244 -1.87 -13.42 2.97
CA ASN A 244 -2.45 -14.68 2.49
C ASN A 244 -1.50 -15.89 2.54
N LYS A 245 -0.43 -15.81 3.33
CA LYS A 245 0.45 -16.97 3.57
C LYS A 245 -0.18 -17.90 4.60
N GLU A 246 -0.39 -19.15 4.21
CA GLU A 246 -0.90 -20.18 5.11
C GLU A 246 0.08 -20.46 6.26
N PHE A 247 -0.46 -20.68 7.46
CA PHE A 247 0.30 -21.16 8.61
C PHE A 247 -0.49 -22.22 9.38
N VAL A 248 0.25 -23.14 9.98
CA VAL A 248 -0.34 -24.21 10.81
C VAL A 248 -0.47 -23.72 12.25
N CYS A 249 -1.70 -23.64 12.72
CA CYS A 249 -2.04 -23.33 14.10
C CYS A 249 -2.15 -24.63 14.91
N TRP A 250 -1.31 -24.76 15.95
CA TRP A 250 -1.34 -25.87 16.88
C TRP A 250 -2.19 -25.53 18.11
N LYS A 251 -3.09 -26.43 18.49
CA LYS A 251 -3.98 -26.27 19.66
C LYS A 251 -4.05 -27.56 20.46
N PHE A 252 -4.37 -27.45 21.75
CA PHE A 252 -4.76 -28.62 22.54
C PHE A 252 -6.04 -29.22 21.97
N ARG A 253 -6.07 -30.55 21.87
CA ARG A 253 -7.22 -31.27 21.36
C ARG A 253 -8.37 -31.22 22.38
N SER A 254 -9.50 -30.63 22.02
CA SER A 254 -10.74 -30.67 22.81
C SER A 254 -11.75 -31.72 22.32
N MET A 255 -11.72 -32.08 21.03
CA MET A 255 -12.65 -33.03 20.41
C MET A 255 -12.03 -34.43 20.22
N ARG A 256 -12.84 -35.49 20.24
CA ARG A 256 -12.39 -36.85 19.90
C ARG A 256 -12.01 -36.92 18.41
N MET A 257 -10.97 -37.68 18.10
CA MET A 257 -10.54 -37.91 16.73
C MET A 257 -11.59 -38.75 16.02
N ASN A 258 -12.25 -38.20 14.99
CA ASN A 258 -13.12 -38.98 14.13
C ASN A 258 -12.25 -39.88 13.24
N LYS A 259 -12.59 -41.16 13.14
CA LYS A 259 -11.85 -42.14 12.33
C LYS A 259 -12.33 -42.20 10.87
N GLU A 260 -13.40 -41.47 10.54
CA GLU A 260 -14.12 -41.57 9.25
C GLU A 260 -13.93 -40.33 8.35
N ALA A 261 -12.81 -39.62 8.47
CA ALA A 261 -12.50 -38.45 7.63
C ALA A 261 -11.30 -38.72 6.73
#